data_AF-A0A3S1JUR3-F1
#
_entry.id   AF-A0A3S1JUR3-F1
#
_cell.length_a   1.000
_cell.length_b   1.000
_cell.length_c   1.000
_cell.angle_alpha   90.00
_cell.angle_beta   90.00
_cell.angle_gamma   90.00
#
_symmetry.space_group_name_H-M   'P 1'
#
loop_
_entity.id
_entity.type
_entity.pdbx_description
1 polymer ?
#
loop_
_entity_poly.entity_id
_entity_poly.type
_entity_poly.pdbx_seq_one_letter_code
_entity_poly.pdbx_strand_id
1 'polypeptide(L)'
;MFKNGKLFLAPPRDGSDFKELFKRLAAAGAGRRLGKDGFPAGPWTPELLAEEISQIDSNRTGVDLRTVQLWFQENEKGISTANIRWLARVFGCDDPVATSEWQMELSAAQSRLTARRRESKKEAGTIALASPDAALTSAFNEGTRSPAELARDTDARGPGGRFSLARRSEALFSCGSPLNLPASVFAGITALGFLSYITGIHNVTYTRADGVVKQVGFLWAANWMFVFMVFLPLFLAFVSELVTFWKDEGRPKLAGHGDRKDSDDAWARNVEASSYSYWAVFLICVMFAGIFQWIGVCLIPLLNGDGAYATDWGKIAIVRPEIISAPVAIVFTGIAYLYMCLCFYLFFAGLILLYMIVDDLWRMGEASKDLPDYKSELNDAGFRVMRWIFRCTVLGILIATVMKLQSSYLASNGMNIVAWLVGDLSSLWYEHDDASNGFSYRLPTQFSSLVIVISTCFVFLYGAIRLGIGSWVQVPLWKMSAVVALLVAGYLLIGAFAGFSILLGAGVLFAIYGLFDPWFGRWRASESQSVA
;
A
#
# COMPACT_ATOMS: atom_id res chain seq x y z
N MET A 1 -6.61 38.46 40.48
CA MET A 1 -7.51 37.95 41.54
C MET A 1 -6.95 36.60 41.97
N PHE A 2 -7.05 36.17 43.22
CA PHE A 2 -6.54 34.85 43.62
C PHE A 2 -7.69 33.86 43.77
N LYS A 3 -7.56 32.68 43.16
CA LYS A 3 -8.48 31.55 43.35
C LYS A 3 -7.66 30.34 43.76
N ASN A 4 -8.08 29.62 44.80
CA ASN A 4 -7.41 28.42 45.30
C ASN A 4 -5.89 28.59 45.56
N GLY A 5 -5.46 29.75 46.06
CA GLY A 5 -4.04 30.06 46.32
C GLY A 5 -3.17 30.23 45.07
N LYS A 6 -3.79 30.29 43.88
CA LYS A 6 -3.15 30.48 42.58
C LYS A 6 -3.55 31.82 41.96
N LEU A 7 -2.67 32.38 41.12
CA LEU A 7 -2.94 33.61 40.38
C LEU A 7 -4.01 33.37 39.31
N PHE A 8 -5.20 33.92 39.49
CA PHE A 8 -6.28 33.82 38.52
C PHE A 8 -6.39 35.09 37.66
N LEU A 9 -6.44 34.87 36.35
CA LEU A 9 -6.80 35.87 35.35
C LEU A 9 -8.08 35.40 34.67
N ALA A 10 -9.03 36.32 34.47
CA ALA A 10 -10.25 36.02 33.74
C ALA A 10 -9.96 35.92 32.22
N PRO A 11 -10.68 35.07 31.48
CA PRO A 11 -10.55 35.00 30.02
C PRO A 11 -10.88 36.37 29.39
N PRO A 12 -9.98 36.97 28.59
CA PRO A 12 -10.16 38.33 28.08
C PRO A 12 -11.25 38.43 27.00
N ARG A 13 -11.60 37.33 26.31
CA ARG A 13 -12.56 37.27 25.19
C ARG A 13 -12.29 38.34 24.11
N ASP A 14 -11.03 38.67 23.90
CA ASP A 14 -10.57 39.76 23.04
C ASP A 14 -10.36 39.34 21.57
N GLY A 15 -10.67 38.09 21.23
CA GLY A 15 -10.53 37.56 19.88
C GLY A 15 -9.10 37.12 19.52
N SER A 16 -8.14 37.22 20.45
CA SER A 16 -6.74 36.81 20.21
C SER A 16 -6.63 35.35 19.77
N ASP A 17 -5.62 35.03 18.98
CA ASP A 17 -5.32 33.64 18.64
C ASP A 17 -4.71 32.87 19.83
N PHE A 18 -4.66 31.54 19.70
CA PHE A 18 -4.17 30.69 20.79
C PHE A 18 -2.75 31.06 21.24
N LYS A 19 -1.86 31.46 20.32
CA LYS A 19 -0.45 31.71 20.63
C LYS A 19 -0.27 33.02 21.38
N GLU A 20 -0.97 34.06 20.97
CA GLU A 20 -1.00 35.36 21.65
C GLU A 20 -1.58 35.21 23.06
N LEU A 21 -2.71 34.52 23.18
CA LEU A 21 -3.38 34.26 24.46
C LEU A 21 -2.49 33.44 25.41
N PHE A 22 -1.89 32.36 24.91
CA PHE A 22 -1.00 31.50 25.69
C PHE A 22 0.25 32.25 26.17
N LYS A 23 0.91 33.02 25.31
CA LYS A 23 2.10 33.82 25.68
C LYS A 23 1.79 34.82 26.80
N ARG A 24 0.65 35.51 26.72
CA ARG A 24 0.22 36.48 27.73
C ARG A 24 -0.02 35.81 29.09
N LEU A 25 -0.67 34.65 29.10
CA LEU A 25 -0.95 33.89 30.32
C LEU A 25 0.30 33.25 30.91
N ALA A 26 1.18 32.73 30.05
CA ALA A 26 2.46 32.17 30.44
C ALA A 26 3.36 33.25 31.07
N ALA A 27 3.48 34.43 30.43
CA ALA A 27 4.26 35.55 30.94
C ALA A 27 3.70 36.10 32.25
N ALA A 28 2.38 36.14 32.40
CA ALA A 28 1.73 36.59 33.63
C ALA A 28 1.78 35.56 34.77
N GLY A 29 2.16 34.29 34.50
CA GLY A 29 2.18 33.23 35.50
C GLY A 29 0.78 32.79 35.96
N ALA A 30 -0.23 32.89 35.10
CA ALA A 30 -1.61 32.51 35.43
C ALA A 30 -1.69 31.03 35.86
N GLY A 31 -2.36 30.72 36.96
CA GLY A 31 -2.46 29.36 37.50
C GLY A 31 -1.28 28.92 38.39
N ARG A 32 -0.22 29.73 38.53
CA ARG A 32 0.88 29.41 39.47
C ARG A 32 0.49 29.69 40.91
N ARG A 33 0.99 28.86 41.82
CA ARG A 33 0.89 29.07 43.27
C ARG A 33 1.71 30.29 43.68
N LEU A 34 1.25 30.99 44.71
CA LEU A 34 1.99 32.10 45.30
C LEU A 34 3.25 31.61 46.03
N GLY A 35 4.31 32.41 45.98
CA GLY A 35 5.50 32.20 46.80
C GLY A 35 5.20 32.42 48.29
N LYS A 36 6.10 31.98 49.18
CA LYS A 36 5.96 32.13 50.64
C LYS A 36 5.95 33.60 51.09
N ASP A 37 6.33 34.51 50.21
CA ASP A 37 6.38 35.96 50.33
C ASP A 37 5.11 36.67 49.82
N GLY A 38 4.13 35.93 49.31
CA GLY A 38 2.87 36.49 48.80
C GLY A 38 2.96 37.08 47.39
N PHE A 39 4.11 36.97 46.72
CA PHE A 39 4.30 37.44 45.35
C PHE A 39 4.06 36.32 44.31
N PRO A 40 3.70 36.66 43.06
CA PRO A 40 3.55 35.67 41.99
C PRO A 40 4.89 34.98 41.71
N ALA A 41 4.90 33.65 41.57
CA ALA A 41 6.11 32.83 41.44
C ALA A 41 6.91 33.04 40.13
N GLY A 42 6.61 34.08 39.34
CA GLY A 42 7.20 34.38 38.04
C GLY A 42 6.45 33.74 36.85
N PRO A 43 6.92 33.95 35.61
CA PRO A 43 6.29 33.39 34.40
C PRO A 43 6.39 31.86 34.38
N TRP A 44 5.57 31.22 33.54
CA TRP A 44 5.72 29.80 33.23
C TRP A 44 6.93 29.55 32.34
N THR A 45 7.78 28.60 32.71
CA THR A 45 8.74 27.98 31.79
C THR A 45 8.18 26.66 31.25
N PRO A 46 8.65 26.16 30.09
CA PRO A 46 8.20 24.89 29.53
C PRO A 46 8.34 23.72 30.52
N GLU A 47 9.42 23.70 31.29
CA GLU A 47 9.74 22.65 32.25
C GLU A 47 8.75 22.67 33.42
N LEU A 48 8.49 23.87 33.98
CA LEU A 48 7.56 24.04 35.09
C LEU A 48 6.12 23.70 34.69
N LEU A 49 5.72 24.07 33.47
CA LEU A 49 4.37 23.81 32.98
C LEU A 49 4.15 22.33 32.65
N ALA A 50 5.17 21.65 32.09
CA ALA A 50 5.12 20.21 31.83
C ALA A 50 4.99 19.41 33.14
N GLU A 51 5.73 19.82 34.17
CA GLU A 51 5.68 19.21 35.50
C GLU A 51 4.29 19.41 36.14
N GLU A 52 3.76 20.64 36.14
CA GLU A 52 2.45 20.93 36.74
C GLU A 52 1.29 20.23 36.02
N ILE A 53 1.35 20.05 34.69
CA ILE A 53 0.35 19.24 33.96
C ILE A 53 0.49 17.75 34.32
N SER A 54 1.71 17.27 34.57
CA SER A 54 1.96 15.87 34.94
C SER A 54 1.50 15.55 36.37
N GLN A 55 1.44 16.55 37.25
CA GLN A 55 0.93 16.41 38.62
C GLN A 55 -0.60 16.44 38.75
N ILE A 56 -1.35 16.72 37.67
CA ILE A 56 -2.81 16.65 37.68
C ILE A 56 -3.23 15.17 37.69
N ASP A 57 -3.84 14.71 38.79
CA ASP A 57 -4.21 13.33 39.18
C ASP A 57 -5.20 12.59 38.23
N SER A 58 -5.33 13.07 36.99
CA SER A 58 -6.09 12.43 35.91
C SER A 58 -5.25 12.18 34.65
N ASN A 59 -3.93 12.41 34.71
CA ASN A 59 -2.99 12.16 33.63
C ASN A 59 -2.05 10.99 33.96
N ARG A 60 -2.43 9.74 33.66
CA ARG A 60 -1.53 8.57 33.81
C ARG A 60 -0.32 8.59 32.86
N THR A 61 -0.21 9.58 31.97
CA THR A 61 0.74 9.59 30.84
C THR A 61 1.68 10.79 30.84
N GLY A 62 1.45 11.80 31.69
CA GLY A 62 2.20 13.07 31.65
C GLY A 62 2.01 13.86 30.35
N VAL A 63 2.60 15.05 30.23
CA VAL A 63 2.79 15.71 28.94
C VAL A 63 4.29 15.81 28.67
N ASP A 64 4.70 15.33 27.51
CA ASP A 64 6.11 15.36 27.11
C ASP A 64 6.64 16.81 27.00
N LEU A 65 7.82 17.05 27.57
CA LEU A 65 8.46 18.38 27.62
C LEU A 65 8.61 19.00 26.22
N ARG A 66 8.95 18.19 25.21
CA ARG A 66 9.11 18.68 23.83
C ARG A 66 7.81 19.20 23.25
N THR A 67 6.67 18.64 23.68
CA THR A 67 5.35 19.12 23.30
C THR A 67 5.05 20.49 23.90
N VAL A 68 5.40 20.71 25.17
CA VAL A 68 5.22 22.02 25.83
C VAL A 68 6.15 23.07 25.25
N GLN A 69 7.40 22.73 24.94
CA GLN A 69 8.35 23.64 24.28
C GLN A 69 7.82 24.16 22.94
N LEU A 70 7.12 23.33 22.17
CA LEU A 70 6.47 23.76 20.91
C LEU A 70 5.36 24.79 21.13
N TRP A 71 4.75 24.86 22.31
CA TRP A 71 3.71 25.86 22.61
C TRP A 71 4.32 27.24 22.83
N PHE A 72 5.48 27.31 23.46
CA PHE A 72 6.24 28.55 23.69
C PHE A 72 6.92 29.11 22.43
N GLN A 73 7.21 28.27 21.44
CA GLN A 73 7.77 28.71 20.17
C GLN A 73 6.77 29.49 19.31
N GLU A 74 7.28 30.48 18.58
CA GLU A 74 6.55 31.20 17.54
C GLU A 74 6.36 30.28 16.32
N ASN A 75 5.24 29.58 16.30
CA ASN A 75 4.88 28.68 15.22
C ASN A 75 3.37 28.63 15.02
N GLU A 76 2.97 28.14 13.85
CA GLU A 76 1.57 27.93 13.46
C GLU A 76 0.99 26.61 13.97
N LYS A 77 1.64 25.96 14.95
CA LYS A 77 1.19 24.66 15.49
C LYS A 77 0.20 24.90 16.63
N GLY A 78 -0.98 24.32 16.47
CA GLY A 78 -2.01 24.28 17.49
C GLY A 78 -1.77 23.26 18.59
N ILE A 79 -2.69 23.22 19.55
CA ILE A 79 -2.71 22.27 20.66
C ILE A 79 -3.86 21.27 20.52
N SER A 80 -3.65 20.03 20.97
CA SER A 80 -4.69 18.99 21.02
C SER A 80 -5.78 19.30 22.05
N THR A 81 -6.98 18.78 21.85
CA THR A 81 -8.12 18.97 22.77
C THR A 81 -7.85 18.45 24.19
N ALA A 82 -7.08 17.36 24.32
CA ALA A 82 -6.65 16.82 25.61
C ALA A 82 -5.75 17.82 26.37
N ASN A 83 -4.79 18.44 25.67
CA ASN A 83 -3.88 19.41 26.27
C ASN A 83 -4.56 20.75 26.56
N ILE A 84 -5.56 21.16 25.77
CA ILE A 84 -6.41 22.31 26.09
C ILE A 84 -7.15 22.10 27.41
N ARG A 85 -7.66 20.90 27.67
CA ARG A 85 -8.32 20.57 28.95
C ARG A 85 -7.38 20.72 30.14
N TRP A 86 -6.12 20.29 30.00
CA TRP A 86 -5.12 20.43 31.05
C TRP A 86 -4.72 21.88 31.30
N LEU A 87 -4.46 22.64 30.24
CA LEU A 87 -4.18 24.08 30.34
C LEU A 87 -5.36 24.86 30.94
N ALA A 88 -6.58 24.52 30.57
CA ALA A 88 -7.78 25.14 31.13
C ALA A 88 -7.89 24.89 32.64
N ARG A 89 -7.50 23.71 33.11
CA ARG A 89 -7.49 23.38 34.54
C ARG A 89 -6.40 24.13 35.30
N VAL A 90 -5.21 24.27 34.70
CA VAL A 90 -4.11 25.06 35.26
C VAL A 90 -4.51 26.55 35.37
N PHE A 91 -4.96 27.16 34.27
CA PHE A 91 -5.36 28.58 34.25
C PHE A 91 -6.66 28.85 35.03
N GLY A 92 -7.56 27.88 35.08
CA GLY A 92 -8.76 27.87 35.90
C GLY A 92 -8.49 27.66 37.40
N CYS A 93 -7.23 27.50 37.82
CA CYS A 93 -6.84 27.33 39.22
C CYS A 93 -7.56 26.15 39.92
N ASP A 94 -7.84 25.07 39.19
CA ASP A 94 -8.63 23.91 39.66
C ASP A 94 -10.08 24.21 40.08
N ASP A 95 -10.59 25.42 39.83
CA ASP A 95 -12.01 25.77 40.02
C ASP A 95 -12.84 25.25 38.82
N PRO A 96 -13.89 24.44 39.02
CA PRO A 96 -14.64 23.83 37.91
C PRO A 96 -15.31 24.85 36.99
N VAL A 97 -15.79 25.98 37.54
CA VAL A 97 -16.43 27.03 36.75
C VAL A 97 -15.41 27.77 35.91
N ALA A 98 -14.32 28.25 36.52
CA ALA A 98 -13.24 28.92 35.81
C ALA A 98 -12.53 28.01 34.79
N THR A 99 -12.41 26.72 35.08
CA THR A 99 -11.85 25.72 34.15
C THR A 99 -12.72 25.58 32.90
N SER A 100 -14.04 25.52 33.06
CA SER A 100 -14.98 25.46 31.93
C SER A 100 -14.88 26.72 31.05
N GLU A 101 -14.82 27.90 31.68
CA GLU A 101 -14.65 29.17 30.97
C GLU A 101 -13.34 29.25 30.19
N TRP A 102 -12.24 28.83 30.82
CA TRP A 102 -10.93 28.75 30.16
C TRP A 102 -10.90 27.70 29.04
N GLN A 103 -11.58 26.57 29.21
CA GLN A 103 -11.67 25.54 28.18
C GLN A 103 -12.43 26.04 26.94
N MET A 104 -13.52 26.78 27.14
CA MET A 104 -14.26 27.40 26.04
C MET A 104 -13.41 28.44 25.30
N GLU A 105 -12.73 29.33 26.03
CA GLU A 105 -11.92 30.38 25.41
C GLU A 105 -10.69 29.81 24.67
N LEU A 106 -9.96 28.87 25.26
CA LEU A 106 -8.81 28.24 24.61
C LEU A 106 -9.21 27.45 23.35
N SER A 107 -10.37 26.79 23.37
CA SER A 107 -10.90 26.08 22.20
C SER A 107 -11.31 27.05 21.08
N ALA A 108 -11.89 28.20 21.45
CA ALA A 108 -12.21 29.26 20.50
C ALA A 108 -10.95 29.89 19.90
N ALA A 109 -9.94 30.19 20.72
CA ALA A 109 -8.65 30.73 20.30
C ALA A 109 -7.89 29.77 19.37
N GLN A 110 -7.96 28.45 19.63
CA GLN A 110 -7.40 27.42 18.75
C GLN A 110 -8.13 27.34 17.40
N SER A 111 -9.45 27.53 17.40
CA SER A 111 -10.24 27.60 16.17
C SER A 111 -9.87 28.82 15.33
N ARG A 112 -9.65 29.98 15.98
CA ARG A 112 -9.17 31.21 15.33
C ARG A 112 -7.78 31.03 14.71
N LEU A 113 -6.82 30.44 15.43
CA LEU A 113 -5.49 30.12 14.89
C LEU A 113 -5.59 29.21 13.65
N THR A 114 -6.50 28.23 13.69
CA THR A 114 -6.71 27.31 12.56
C THR A 114 -7.35 28.01 11.36
N ALA A 115 -8.25 28.97 11.59
CA ALA A 115 -8.84 29.80 10.54
C ALA A 115 -7.80 30.72 9.90
N ARG A 116 -7.01 31.44 10.71
CA ARG A 116 -5.92 32.32 10.26
C ARG A 116 -4.88 31.56 9.42
N ARG A 117 -4.54 30.33 9.82
CA ARG A 117 -3.67 29.45 9.03
C ARG A 117 -4.26 29.05 7.67
N ARG A 118 -5.58 28.89 7.58
CA ARG A 118 -6.27 28.59 6.31
C ARG A 118 -6.30 29.81 5.41
N GLU A 119 -6.55 30.99 5.96
CA GLU A 119 -6.54 32.27 5.24
C GLU A 119 -5.14 32.61 4.71
N SER A 120 -4.10 32.52 5.55
CA SER A 120 -2.71 32.74 5.14
C SER A 120 -2.26 31.78 4.02
N LYS A 121 -2.70 30.52 4.05
CA LYS A 121 -2.45 29.57 2.94
C LYS A 121 -3.19 29.93 1.65
N LYS A 122 -4.38 30.53 1.76
CA LYS A 122 -5.17 30.99 0.63
C LYS A 122 -4.54 32.24 0.01
N GLU A 123 -4.10 33.18 0.83
CA GLU A 123 -3.39 34.40 0.40
C GLU A 123 -2.02 34.09 -0.21
N ALA A 124 -1.25 33.17 0.36
CA ALA A 124 0.01 32.71 -0.24
C ALA A 124 -0.20 32.03 -1.61
N GLY A 125 -1.34 31.35 -1.81
CA GLY A 125 -1.74 30.81 -3.10
C GLY A 125 -2.17 31.88 -4.11
N THR A 126 -2.80 32.96 -3.65
CA THR A 126 -3.21 34.09 -4.50
C THR A 126 -2.02 34.98 -4.90
N ILE A 127 -1.06 35.22 -4.00
CA ILE A 127 0.13 36.04 -4.27
C ILE A 127 1.08 35.33 -5.24
N ALA A 128 1.15 34.00 -5.22
CA ALA A 128 1.91 33.21 -6.20
C ALA A 128 1.30 33.25 -7.63
N LEU A 129 0.03 33.67 -7.76
CA LEU A 129 -0.70 33.82 -9.02
C LEU A 129 -0.75 35.28 -9.53
N ALA A 130 -0.20 36.23 -8.78
CA ALA A 130 -0.15 37.65 -9.14
C ALA A 130 1.29 38.07 -9.49
N SER A 131 1.83 37.51 -10.57
CA SER A 131 2.85 38.19 -11.37
C SER A 131 2.14 39.12 -12.36
N PRO A 132 2.55 40.39 -12.52
CA PRO A 132 1.77 41.37 -13.27
C PRO A 132 2.02 41.24 -14.77
N ASP A 133 1.28 40.36 -15.43
CA ASP A 133 1.16 40.36 -16.90
C ASP A 133 -0.18 39.73 -17.33
N ALA A 134 -1.28 40.41 -16.99
CA ALA A 134 -2.59 40.18 -17.59
C ALA A 134 -3.54 41.34 -17.25
N ALA A 135 -3.18 42.57 -17.62
CA ALA A 135 -4.07 43.72 -17.57
C ALA A 135 -4.37 44.22 -18.98
N LEU A 136 -4.99 43.39 -19.82
CA LEU A 136 -5.76 43.84 -20.99
C LEU A 136 -6.47 42.64 -21.60
N THR A 137 -7.77 42.54 -21.34
CA THR A 137 -8.87 42.02 -22.20
C THR A 137 -9.93 41.32 -21.35
N SER A 138 -10.93 42.09 -20.90
CA SER A 138 -12.29 41.58 -20.67
C SER A 138 -13.23 42.78 -20.55
N ALA A 139 -13.47 43.44 -21.68
CA ALA A 139 -14.75 44.06 -21.96
C ALA A 139 -15.47 43.10 -22.91
N PHE A 140 -16.80 42.98 -22.78
CA PHE A 140 -17.72 42.06 -23.46
C PHE A 140 -17.84 40.66 -22.83
N ASN A 141 -18.83 40.44 -21.96
CA ASN A 141 -20.19 40.14 -22.43
C ASN A 141 -21.16 40.08 -21.24
N GLU A 142 -22.08 41.02 -21.19
CA GLU A 142 -23.21 41.06 -20.27
C GLU A 142 -24.34 40.24 -20.89
N GLY A 143 -24.68 39.10 -20.27
CA GLY A 143 -25.66 38.15 -20.78
C GLY A 143 -26.39 37.46 -19.64
N THR A 144 -27.48 38.09 -19.22
CA THR A 144 -28.57 37.62 -18.35
C THR A 144 -28.65 36.09 -18.15
N ARG A 145 -28.36 35.61 -16.93
CA ARG A 145 -28.80 34.29 -16.45
C ARG A 145 -29.74 34.44 -15.25
N SER A 146 -30.90 33.80 -15.39
CA SER A 146 -32.04 33.77 -14.46
C SER A 146 -31.71 33.05 -13.14
N PRO A 147 -32.28 33.47 -11.99
CA PRO A 147 -31.96 32.97 -10.65
C PRO A 147 -32.73 31.67 -10.30
N ALA A 148 -32.66 30.65 -11.16
CA ALA A 148 -33.28 29.35 -10.92
C ALA A 148 -32.26 28.18 -10.79
N GLU A 149 -30.96 28.45 -10.95
CA GLU A 149 -29.91 27.43 -10.89
C GLU A 149 -29.04 27.51 -9.61
N LEU A 150 -29.41 28.37 -8.66
CA LEU A 150 -28.67 28.60 -7.40
C LEU A 150 -29.15 27.75 -6.21
N ALA A 151 -30.11 26.84 -6.42
CA ALA A 151 -30.71 26.02 -5.36
C ALA A 151 -30.26 24.55 -5.34
N ARG A 152 -29.24 24.17 -6.13
CA ARG A 152 -28.62 22.83 -6.04
C ARG A 152 -27.18 22.82 -5.52
N ASP A 153 -26.64 23.98 -5.15
CA ASP A 153 -25.25 24.12 -4.68
C ASP A 153 -25.11 24.23 -3.15
N THR A 154 -26.09 23.72 -2.40
CA THR A 154 -26.04 23.69 -0.93
C THR A 154 -25.42 22.41 -0.34
N ASP A 155 -24.66 21.64 -1.13
CA ASP A 155 -23.90 20.47 -0.65
C ASP A 155 -22.38 20.54 -0.90
N ALA A 156 -21.85 21.72 -1.20
CA ALA A 156 -20.39 21.93 -1.27
C ALA A 156 -19.80 22.28 0.10
N ARG A 157 -19.97 21.39 1.10
CA ARG A 157 -18.99 21.31 2.20
C ARG A 157 -17.67 20.84 1.59
N GLY A 158 -16.76 21.78 1.33
CA GLY A 158 -15.42 21.50 0.82
C GLY A 158 -14.78 20.31 1.56
N PRO A 159 -14.31 19.25 0.87
CA PRO A 159 -13.77 18.09 1.55
C PRO A 159 -12.40 18.48 2.14
N GLY A 160 -12.35 18.66 3.46
CA GLY A 160 -11.11 18.43 4.17
C GLY A 160 -10.60 17.05 3.77
N GLY A 161 -9.39 17.00 3.20
CA GLY A 161 -8.83 15.83 2.51
C GLY A 161 -9.09 14.54 3.26
N ARG A 162 -10.11 13.80 2.80
CA ARG A 162 -10.44 12.48 3.33
C ARG A 162 -9.26 11.57 3.03
N PHE A 163 -8.89 10.75 4.00
CA PHE A 163 -7.91 9.70 3.80
C PHE A 163 -8.43 8.76 2.69
N SER A 164 -7.91 8.90 1.47
CA SER A 164 -8.26 8.05 0.34
C SER A 164 -7.17 7.00 0.16
N LEU A 165 -7.51 5.76 0.53
CA LEU A 165 -6.62 4.61 0.38
C LEU A 165 -6.25 4.39 -1.11
N ALA A 166 -7.19 4.62 -2.02
CA ALA A 166 -6.94 4.54 -3.46
C ALA A 166 -5.88 5.55 -3.92
N ARG A 167 -6.03 6.83 -3.55
CA ARG A 167 -5.04 7.86 -3.91
C ARG A 167 -3.66 7.57 -3.30
N ARG A 168 -3.60 7.08 -2.05
CA ARG A 168 -2.32 6.69 -1.45
C ARG A 168 -1.69 5.48 -2.13
N SER A 169 -2.49 4.49 -2.51
CA SER A 169 -2.01 3.30 -3.20
C SER A 169 -1.45 3.67 -4.57
N GLU A 170 -2.19 4.44 -5.35
CA GLU A 170 -1.73 4.95 -6.64
C GLU A 170 -0.45 5.79 -6.49
N ALA A 171 -0.39 6.66 -5.48
CA ALA A 171 0.81 7.44 -5.20
C ALA A 171 2.05 6.58 -4.86
N LEU A 172 1.88 5.40 -4.25
CA LEU A 172 3.01 4.48 -4.03
C LEU A 172 3.59 3.95 -5.35
N PHE A 173 2.76 3.84 -6.40
CA PHE A 173 3.20 3.38 -7.71
C PHE A 173 3.73 4.50 -8.60
N SER A 174 3.23 5.74 -8.43
CA SER A 174 3.50 6.85 -9.34
C SER A 174 4.36 7.98 -8.75
N CYS A 175 4.46 8.13 -7.42
CA CYS A 175 5.26 9.18 -6.80
C CYS A 175 6.68 8.70 -6.49
N GLY A 176 7.68 9.42 -7.04
CA GLY A 176 9.09 9.17 -6.79
C GLY A 176 9.70 8.20 -7.79
N SER A 177 10.84 7.60 -7.44
CA SER A 177 11.50 6.65 -8.32
C SER A 177 10.68 5.35 -8.43
N PRO A 178 10.50 4.77 -9.63
CA PRO A 178 9.85 3.47 -9.81
C PRO A 178 10.57 2.33 -9.07
N LEU A 179 11.80 2.56 -8.59
CA LEU A 179 12.58 1.62 -7.80
C LEU A 179 12.20 1.60 -6.31
N ASN A 180 11.60 2.67 -5.77
CA ASN A 180 11.38 2.81 -4.33
C ASN A 180 10.48 1.69 -3.77
N LEU A 181 9.38 1.40 -4.44
CA LEU A 181 8.42 0.39 -4.01
C LEU A 181 9.02 -1.04 -4.11
N PRO A 182 9.58 -1.47 -5.26
CA PRO A 182 10.33 -2.74 -5.36
C PRO A 182 11.44 -2.88 -4.32
N ALA A 183 12.24 -1.84 -4.11
CA ALA A 183 13.33 -1.85 -3.14
C ALA A 183 12.83 -1.99 -1.70
N SER A 184 11.70 -1.37 -1.36
CA SER A 184 11.08 -1.52 -0.03
C SER A 184 10.61 -2.95 0.24
N VAL A 185 10.03 -3.61 -0.77
CA VAL A 185 9.63 -5.03 -0.67
C VAL A 185 10.88 -5.90 -0.51
N PHE A 186 11.90 -5.69 -1.34
CA PHE A 186 13.17 -6.41 -1.25
C PHE A 186 13.86 -6.22 0.12
N ALA A 187 13.87 -4.99 0.64
CA ALA A 187 14.42 -4.69 1.97
C ALA A 187 13.65 -5.43 3.07
N GLY A 188 12.31 -5.51 2.96
CA GLY A 188 11.49 -6.23 3.93
C GLY A 188 11.77 -7.74 3.98
N ILE A 189 11.88 -8.42 2.83
CA ILE A 189 12.25 -9.84 2.82
C ILE A 189 13.70 -10.07 3.28
N THR A 190 14.61 -9.14 2.98
CA THR A 190 15.99 -9.18 3.48
C THR A 190 16.03 -9.05 5.01
N ALA A 191 15.24 -8.13 5.57
CA ALA A 191 15.11 -7.96 7.02
C ALA A 191 14.54 -9.22 7.69
N LEU A 192 13.52 -9.86 7.09
CA LEU A 192 13.02 -11.16 7.53
C LEU A 192 14.09 -12.26 7.45
N GLY A 193 14.91 -12.25 6.39
CA GLY A 193 16.06 -13.14 6.24
C GLY A 193 17.06 -12.99 7.38
N PHE A 194 17.47 -11.76 7.71
CA PHE A 194 18.34 -11.49 8.86
C PHE A 194 17.70 -11.90 10.18
N LEU A 195 16.42 -11.62 10.37
CA LEU A 195 15.70 -12.02 11.57
C LEU A 195 15.64 -13.57 11.68
N SER A 196 15.47 -14.28 10.56
CA SER A 196 15.50 -15.75 10.53
C SER A 196 16.87 -16.34 10.87
N TYR A 197 17.94 -15.59 10.55
CA TYR A 197 19.31 -15.95 10.92
C TYR A 197 19.51 -15.80 12.43
N ILE A 198 19.10 -14.65 12.98
CA ILE A 198 19.19 -14.35 14.43
C ILE A 198 18.38 -15.35 15.26
N THR A 199 17.21 -15.77 14.78
CA THR A 199 16.36 -16.74 15.47
C THR A 199 16.74 -18.20 15.23
N GLY A 200 17.75 -18.48 14.39
CA GLY A 200 18.24 -19.83 14.13
C GLY A 200 17.41 -20.69 13.17
N ILE A 201 16.35 -20.15 12.56
CA ILE A 201 15.44 -20.92 11.68
C ILE A 201 15.77 -20.84 10.19
N HIS A 202 16.81 -20.10 9.82
CA HIS A 202 17.19 -19.85 8.42
C HIS A 202 17.53 -21.13 7.63
N ASN A 203 18.25 -22.09 8.24
CA ASN A 203 18.73 -23.31 7.59
C ASN A 203 18.51 -24.55 8.48
N VAL A 204 17.26 -25.01 8.56
CA VAL A 204 16.87 -26.14 9.42
C VAL A 204 16.38 -27.33 8.59
N THR A 205 16.72 -28.53 9.05
CA THR A 205 16.22 -29.79 8.53
C THR A 205 15.33 -30.50 9.54
N TYR A 206 14.29 -31.16 9.06
CA TYR A 206 13.33 -31.93 9.85
C TYR A 206 13.29 -33.37 9.36
N THR A 207 13.48 -34.33 10.26
CA THR A 207 13.31 -35.76 9.97
C THR A 207 11.86 -36.15 10.24
N ARG A 208 11.13 -36.48 9.18
CA ARG A 208 9.75 -36.97 9.26
C ARG A 208 9.73 -38.40 9.81
N ALA A 209 8.57 -38.85 10.31
CA ALA A 209 8.39 -40.17 10.92
C ALA A 209 8.73 -41.36 10.00
N ASP A 210 8.76 -41.16 8.68
CA ASP A 210 9.17 -42.12 7.64
C ASP A 210 10.70 -42.16 7.41
N GLY A 211 11.47 -41.38 8.17
CA GLY A 211 12.94 -41.29 8.05
C GLY A 211 13.42 -40.27 7.01
N VAL A 212 12.53 -39.61 6.27
CA VAL A 212 12.91 -38.62 5.26
C VAL A 212 13.37 -37.32 5.94
N VAL A 213 14.59 -36.89 5.65
CA VAL A 213 15.14 -35.60 6.10
C VAL A 213 14.77 -34.51 5.10
N LYS A 214 13.88 -33.61 5.50
CA LYS A 214 13.43 -32.47 4.69
C LYS A 214 14.12 -31.17 5.06
N GLN A 215 14.46 -30.37 4.05
CA GLN A 215 14.84 -28.97 4.25
C GLN A 215 13.60 -28.10 4.45
N VAL A 216 13.50 -27.47 5.63
CA VAL A 216 12.34 -26.68 6.05
C VAL A 216 12.68 -25.27 6.51
N GLY A 217 13.98 -24.93 6.59
CA GLY A 217 14.45 -23.60 6.98
C GLY A 217 13.91 -22.47 6.10
N PHE A 218 13.89 -21.24 6.63
CA PHE A 218 13.31 -20.08 5.95
C PHE A 218 13.92 -19.83 4.56
N LEU A 219 15.23 -20.02 4.39
CA LEU A 219 15.91 -19.86 3.09
C LEU A 219 15.51 -20.91 2.05
N TRP A 220 15.02 -22.06 2.50
CA TRP A 220 14.56 -23.15 1.63
C TRP A 220 13.08 -23.07 1.30
N ALA A 221 12.37 -22.07 1.84
CA ALA A 221 11.00 -21.81 1.47
C ALA A 221 10.97 -21.06 0.12
N ALA A 222 10.81 -21.83 -0.96
CA ALA A 222 10.89 -21.31 -2.33
C ALA A 222 9.90 -20.16 -2.57
N ASN A 223 8.69 -20.25 -2.00
CA ASN A 223 7.71 -19.18 -2.09
C ASN A 223 8.20 -17.89 -1.43
N TRP A 224 8.90 -17.94 -0.29
CA TRP A 224 9.41 -16.71 0.34
C TRP A 224 10.56 -16.11 -0.47
N MET A 225 11.46 -16.95 -0.95
CA MET A 225 12.63 -16.51 -1.72
C MET A 225 12.22 -15.93 -3.07
N PHE A 226 11.54 -16.71 -3.92
CA PHE A 226 11.26 -16.26 -5.28
C PHE A 226 10.14 -15.21 -5.36
N VAL A 227 9.08 -15.33 -4.55
CA VAL A 227 7.97 -14.35 -4.61
C VAL A 227 8.45 -12.99 -4.15
N PHE A 228 9.06 -12.89 -2.97
CA PHE A 228 9.36 -11.59 -2.37
C PHE A 228 10.72 -11.00 -2.77
N MET A 229 11.71 -11.81 -3.15
CA MET A 229 12.99 -11.26 -3.63
C MET A 229 12.98 -10.93 -5.12
N VAL A 230 12.20 -11.64 -5.93
CA VAL A 230 12.31 -11.56 -7.40
C VAL A 230 10.99 -11.15 -8.04
N PHE A 231 9.96 -12.00 -7.99
CA PHE A 231 8.78 -11.82 -8.84
C PHE A 231 7.90 -10.64 -8.43
N LEU A 232 7.66 -10.44 -7.13
CA LEU A 232 6.84 -9.33 -6.66
C LEU A 232 7.55 -7.98 -6.85
N PRO A 233 8.84 -7.80 -6.50
CA PRO A 233 9.55 -6.56 -6.83
C PRO A 233 9.51 -6.22 -8.33
N LEU A 234 9.74 -7.21 -9.21
CA LEU A 234 9.63 -7.01 -10.66
C LEU A 234 8.21 -6.64 -11.09
N PHE A 235 7.20 -7.28 -10.50
CA PHE A 235 5.79 -6.97 -10.80
C PHE A 235 5.47 -5.51 -10.43
N LEU A 236 5.89 -5.09 -9.23
CA LEU A 236 5.66 -3.72 -8.76
C LEU A 236 6.40 -2.70 -9.63
N ALA A 237 7.62 -3.01 -10.08
CA ALA A 237 8.38 -2.15 -10.99
C ALA A 237 7.64 -1.96 -12.32
N PHE A 238 7.15 -3.05 -12.92
CA PHE A 238 6.41 -2.98 -14.19
C PHE A 238 5.06 -2.27 -14.06
N VAL A 239 4.35 -2.44 -12.94
CA VAL A 239 3.13 -1.66 -12.67
C VAL A 239 3.48 -0.18 -12.51
N SER A 240 4.52 0.17 -11.75
CA SER A 240 4.96 1.55 -11.58
C SER A 240 5.35 2.20 -12.91
N GLU A 241 6.12 1.51 -13.75
CA GLU A 241 6.48 1.98 -15.09
C GLU A 241 5.25 2.16 -15.99
N LEU A 242 4.27 1.25 -15.93
CA LEU A 242 3.05 1.40 -16.73
C LEU A 242 2.19 2.56 -16.24
N VAL A 243 2.02 2.73 -14.93
CA VAL A 243 1.22 3.81 -14.33
C VAL A 243 1.87 5.17 -14.63
N THR A 244 3.18 5.29 -14.50
CA THR A 244 3.92 6.52 -14.84
C THR A 244 3.83 6.82 -16.33
N PHE A 245 4.07 5.83 -17.21
CA PHE A 245 3.85 5.99 -18.65
C PHE A 245 2.43 6.47 -18.97
N TRP A 246 1.41 5.86 -18.34
CA TRP A 246 0.02 6.22 -18.62
C TRP A 246 -0.28 7.67 -18.23
N LYS A 247 0.18 8.12 -17.06
CA LYS A 247 -0.05 9.48 -16.56
C LYS A 247 0.73 10.53 -17.33
N ASP A 248 2.02 10.29 -17.58
CA ASP A 248 2.92 11.31 -18.10
C ASP A 248 2.88 11.42 -19.62
N GLU A 249 2.61 10.30 -20.31
CA GLU A 249 2.67 10.25 -21.78
C GLU A 249 1.38 9.72 -22.42
N GLY A 250 0.93 8.52 -22.04
CA GLY A 250 -0.11 7.80 -22.77
C GLY A 250 -1.44 8.54 -22.78
N ARG A 251 -1.93 8.91 -21.60
CA ARG A 251 -3.21 9.58 -21.43
C ARG A 251 -3.20 11.03 -21.94
N PRO A 252 -2.19 11.88 -21.66
CA PRO A 252 -2.15 13.24 -22.22
C PRO A 252 -2.09 13.26 -23.74
N LYS A 253 -1.33 12.36 -24.38
CA LYS A 253 -1.28 12.26 -25.85
C LYS A 253 -2.67 11.98 -26.43
N LEU A 254 -3.42 11.06 -25.82
CA LEU A 254 -4.77 10.67 -26.25
C LEU A 254 -5.89 11.63 -25.84
N ALA A 255 -5.66 12.53 -24.89
CA ALA A 255 -6.63 13.54 -24.47
C ALA A 255 -6.61 14.81 -25.35
N GLY A 256 -5.70 14.87 -26.33
CA GLY A 256 -5.43 16.08 -27.12
C GLY A 256 -4.57 17.10 -26.34
N HIS A 257 -4.26 18.24 -26.95
CA HIS A 257 -3.47 19.34 -26.34
C HIS A 257 -4.18 20.07 -25.16
N GLY A 258 -5.09 19.40 -24.44
CA GLY A 258 -5.72 19.91 -23.23
C GLY A 258 -4.71 20.10 -22.09
N ASP A 259 -5.06 20.95 -21.11
CA ASP A 259 -4.21 21.22 -19.95
C ASP A 259 -3.85 19.90 -19.22
N ARG A 260 -2.56 19.66 -18.98
CA ARG A 260 -2.07 18.46 -18.28
C ARG A 260 -2.77 18.27 -16.94
N LYS A 261 -3.13 19.39 -16.31
CA LYS A 261 -3.89 19.41 -15.06
C LYS A 261 -5.28 18.77 -15.18
N ASP A 262 -5.99 19.01 -16.27
CA ASP A 262 -7.31 18.41 -16.49
C ASP A 262 -7.20 16.90 -16.70
N SER A 263 -6.10 16.45 -17.34
CA SER A 263 -5.81 15.03 -17.48
C SER A 263 -5.52 14.36 -16.13
N ASP A 264 -4.66 14.98 -15.33
CA ASP A 264 -4.31 14.48 -14.00
C ASP A 264 -5.52 14.45 -13.05
N ASP A 265 -6.35 15.49 -13.08
CA ASP A 265 -7.56 15.56 -12.27
C ASP A 265 -8.60 14.51 -12.70
N ALA A 266 -8.71 14.22 -14.00
CA ALA A 266 -9.57 13.16 -14.51
C ALA A 266 -9.08 11.76 -14.09
N TRP A 267 -7.78 11.49 -14.17
CA TRP A 267 -7.19 10.25 -13.66
C TRP A 267 -7.43 10.10 -12.15
N ALA A 268 -7.20 11.15 -11.37
CA ALA A 268 -7.41 11.14 -9.92
C ALA A 268 -8.87 10.85 -9.55
N ARG A 269 -9.84 11.40 -10.30
CA ARG A 269 -11.27 11.09 -10.14
C ARG A 269 -11.57 9.63 -10.45
N ASN A 270 -10.99 9.08 -11.52
CA ASN A 270 -11.16 7.66 -11.86
C ASN A 270 -10.64 6.76 -10.73
N VAL A 271 -9.43 7.02 -10.22
CA VAL A 271 -8.84 6.29 -9.07
C VAL A 271 -9.71 6.37 -7.82
N GLU A 272 -10.27 7.54 -7.54
CA GLU A 272 -11.16 7.74 -6.40
C GLU A 272 -12.50 7.03 -6.55
N ALA A 273 -13.03 6.91 -7.78
CA ALA A 273 -14.25 6.14 -8.06
C ALA A 273 -14.07 4.65 -7.74
N SER A 274 -12.85 4.11 -7.83
CA SER A 274 -12.52 2.73 -7.46
C SER A 274 -12.14 2.55 -5.99
N SER A 275 -12.33 3.55 -5.13
CA SER A 275 -11.94 3.52 -3.69
C SER A 275 -12.51 2.31 -2.93
N TYR A 276 -13.74 1.89 -3.25
CA TYR A 276 -14.34 0.70 -2.66
C TYR A 276 -13.51 -0.57 -2.92
N SER A 277 -13.03 -0.77 -4.15
CA SER A 277 -12.23 -1.95 -4.51
C SER A 277 -10.90 -1.98 -3.75
N TYR A 278 -10.23 -0.84 -3.56
CA TYR A 278 -9.00 -0.77 -2.76
C TYR A 278 -9.26 -1.11 -1.29
N TRP A 279 -10.34 -0.63 -0.71
CA TRP A 279 -10.71 -0.95 0.67
C TRP A 279 -11.11 -2.41 0.85
N ALA A 280 -11.90 -2.96 -0.06
CA ALA A 280 -12.28 -4.37 -0.05
C ALA A 280 -11.05 -5.28 -0.10
N VAL A 281 -10.12 -5.02 -1.03
CA VAL A 281 -8.87 -5.78 -1.14
C VAL A 281 -7.99 -5.62 0.10
N PHE A 282 -7.87 -4.40 0.64
CA PHE A 282 -7.10 -4.15 1.86
C PHE A 282 -7.62 -4.98 3.04
N LEU A 283 -8.95 -4.95 3.26
CA LEU A 283 -9.58 -5.71 4.33
C LEU A 283 -9.42 -7.21 4.13
N ILE A 284 -9.62 -7.70 2.90
CA ILE A 284 -9.43 -9.13 2.60
C ILE A 284 -7.98 -9.55 2.84
N CYS A 285 -7.00 -8.79 2.36
CA CYS A 285 -5.59 -9.11 2.55
C CYS A 285 -5.20 -9.08 4.04
N VAL A 286 -5.50 -8.00 4.75
CA VAL A 286 -5.06 -7.83 6.14
C VAL A 286 -5.82 -8.77 7.08
N MET A 287 -7.14 -8.89 6.95
CA MET A 287 -7.94 -9.72 7.86
C MET A 287 -7.84 -11.20 7.52
N PHE A 288 -8.06 -11.60 6.27
CA PHE A 288 -8.12 -13.02 5.92
C PHE A 288 -6.74 -13.60 5.64
N ALA A 289 -5.97 -13.01 4.72
CA ALA A 289 -4.64 -13.53 4.37
C ALA A 289 -3.58 -13.26 5.45
N GLY A 290 -3.73 -12.17 6.21
CA GLY A 290 -2.88 -11.82 7.34
C GLY A 290 -3.35 -12.49 8.63
N ILE A 291 -4.35 -11.90 9.30
CA ILE A 291 -4.73 -12.23 10.68
C ILE A 291 -5.30 -13.65 10.79
N PHE A 292 -6.38 -13.98 10.06
CA PHE A 292 -7.02 -15.28 10.21
C PHE A 292 -6.13 -16.43 9.74
N GLN A 293 -5.41 -16.25 8.64
CA GLN A 293 -4.46 -17.26 8.17
C GLN A 293 -3.31 -17.45 9.16
N TRP A 294 -2.77 -16.38 9.75
CA TRP A 294 -1.74 -16.49 10.79
C TRP A 294 -2.28 -17.20 12.05
N ILE A 295 -3.48 -16.83 12.50
CA ILE A 295 -4.12 -17.45 13.67
C ILE A 295 -4.30 -18.96 13.45
N GLY A 296 -4.90 -19.34 12.33
CA GLY A 296 -5.24 -20.73 12.04
C GLY A 296 -4.04 -21.60 11.65
N VAL A 297 -3.06 -21.05 10.93
CA VAL A 297 -1.92 -21.82 10.41
C VAL A 297 -0.74 -21.82 11.37
N CYS A 298 -0.49 -20.73 12.11
CA CYS A 298 0.69 -20.58 12.96
C CYS A 298 0.33 -20.50 14.45
N LEU A 299 -0.48 -19.53 14.86
CA LEU A 299 -0.69 -19.23 16.27
C LEU A 299 -1.30 -20.40 17.05
N ILE A 300 -2.44 -20.93 16.59
CA ILE A 300 -3.13 -22.03 17.28
C ILE A 300 -2.24 -23.29 17.36
N PRO A 301 -1.60 -23.75 16.26
CA PRO A 301 -0.69 -24.89 16.34
C PRO A 301 0.50 -24.66 17.28
N LEU A 302 1.09 -23.46 17.28
CA LEU A 302 2.22 -23.14 18.16
C LEU A 302 1.84 -23.07 19.64
N LEU A 303 0.60 -22.71 19.96
CA LEU A 303 0.10 -22.66 21.34
C LEU A 303 -0.28 -24.06 21.86
N ASN A 304 -0.93 -24.87 21.03
CA ASN A 304 -1.48 -26.16 21.43
C ASN A 304 -0.50 -27.32 21.26
N GLY A 305 0.60 -27.13 20.53
CA GLY A 305 1.58 -28.19 20.25
C GLY A 305 1.07 -29.28 19.31
N ASP A 306 -0.09 -29.06 18.66
CA ASP A 306 -0.72 -30.01 17.75
C ASP A 306 -1.15 -29.31 16.45
N GLY A 307 -0.88 -29.95 15.32
CA GLY A 307 -1.17 -29.41 14.00
C GLY A 307 -1.11 -30.46 12.90
N ALA A 308 -2.26 -30.75 12.29
CA ALA A 308 -2.40 -31.57 11.08
C ALA A 308 -1.89 -30.85 9.81
N TYR A 309 -0.77 -30.11 9.89
CA TYR A 309 -0.16 -29.36 8.79
C TYR A 309 1.28 -29.83 8.58
N ALA A 310 1.79 -29.74 7.35
CA ALA A 310 3.19 -30.03 7.09
C ALA A 310 4.11 -29.08 7.87
N THR A 311 5.16 -29.65 8.49
CA THR A 311 6.15 -28.89 9.26
C THR A 311 6.95 -27.99 8.33
N ASP A 312 6.92 -26.68 8.60
CA ASP A 312 7.72 -25.64 7.95
C ASP A 312 8.52 -24.85 9.00
N TRP A 313 9.35 -23.90 8.56
CA TRP A 313 10.11 -23.00 9.45
C TRP A 313 9.22 -22.28 10.49
N GLY A 314 7.93 -22.07 10.19
CA GLY A 314 7.00 -21.38 11.09
C GLY A 314 6.50 -22.27 12.22
N LYS A 315 6.60 -23.59 12.08
CA LYS A 315 6.12 -24.59 13.05
C LYS A 315 7.21 -25.47 13.62
N ILE A 316 8.46 -25.23 13.24
CA ILE A 316 9.61 -26.03 13.68
C ILE A 316 9.77 -26.04 15.21
N ALA A 317 9.29 -24.98 15.90
CA ALA A 317 9.25 -24.87 17.35
C ALA A 317 8.47 -26.00 18.05
N ILE A 318 7.49 -26.61 17.36
CA ILE A 318 6.67 -27.71 17.90
C ILE A 318 7.51 -29.00 18.00
N VAL A 319 8.38 -29.22 17.01
CA VAL A 319 9.10 -30.49 16.85
C VAL A 319 10.55 -30.40 17.35
N ARG A 320 11.16 -29.21 17.26
CA ARG A 320 12.55 -28.93 17.63
C ARG A 320 12.60 -27.66 18.51
N PRO A 321 12.00 -27.66 19.71
CA PRO A 321 11.94 -26.49 20.60
C PRO A 321 13.32 -25.98 21.04
N GLU A 322 14.36 -26.80 20.91
CA GLU A 322 15.75 -26.45 21.18
C GLU A 322 16.36 -25.48 20.16
N ILE A 323 15.78 -25.35 18.96
CA ILE A 323 16.23 -24.39 17.94
C ILE A 323 15.58 -23.03 18.17
N ILE A 324 14.26 -23.01 18.40
CA ILE A 324 13.48 -21.79 18.59
C ILE A 324 12.32 -22.06 19.55
N SER A 325 12.14 -21.16 20.52
CA SER A 325 11.02 -21.25 21.46
C SER A 325 9.70 -20.84 20.81
N ALA A 326 8.59 -21.43 21.27
CA ALA A 326 7.26 -21.14 20.73
C ALA A 326 6.90 -19.64 20.74
N PRO A 327 7.16 -18.85 21.81
CA PRO A 327 6.87 -17.41 21.80
C PRO A 327 7.64 -16.64 20.71
N VAL A 328 8.93 -16.98 20.51
CA VAL A 328 9.76 -16.32 19.48
C VAL A 328 9.26 -16.70 18.08
N ALA A 329 8.87 -17.96 17.86
CA ALA A 329 8.27 -18.41 16.60
C ALA A 329 6.92 -17.71 16.31
N ILE A 330 6.07 -17.51 17.33
CA ILE A 330 4.81 -16.78 17.21
C ILE A 330 5.05 -15.34 16.75
N VAL A 331 6.00 -14.63 17.36
CA VAL A 331 6.33 -13.25 16.98
C VAL A 331 6.91 -13.20 15.57
N PHE A 332 7.86 -14.08 15.24
CA PHE A 332 8.47 -14.12 13.92
C PHE A 332 7.43 -14.38 12.82
N THR A 333 6.58 -15.41 13.00
CA THR A 333 5.52 -15.73 12.05
C THR A 333 4.48 -14.60 11.94
N GLY A 334 4.16 -13.91 13.03
CA GLY A 334 3.26 -12.75 13.01
C GLY A 334 3.80 -11.61 12.15
N ILE A 335 5.07 -11.26 12.31
CA ILE A 335 5.74 -10.24 11.48
C ILE A 335 5.78 -10.68 10.02
N ALA A 336 6.11 -11.94 9.77
CA ALA A 336 6.17 -12.49 8.42
C ALA A 336 4.80 -12.42 7.72
N TYR A 337 3.70 -12.81 8.40
CA TYR A 337 2.35 -12.74 7.84
C TYR A 337 1.84 -11.31 7.65
N LEU A 338 2.21 -10.38 8.53
CA LEU A 338 1.92 -8.96 8.33
C LEU A 338 2.63 -8.42 7.08
N TYR A 339 3.91 -8.75 6.90
CA TYR A 339 4.66 -8.38 5.71
C TYR A 339 4.04 -9.00 4.44
N MET A 340 3.70 -10.28 4.49
CA MET A 340 3.06 -11.02 3.38
C MET A 340 1.73 -10.37 2.97
N CYS A 341 0.87 -10.02 3.94
CA CYS A 341 -0.44 -9.47 3.61
C CYS A 341 -0.36 -8.06 3.04
N LEU A 342 0.59 -7.23 3.50
CA LEU A 342 0.87 -5.92 2.91
C LEU A 342 1.41 -6.06 1.48
N CYS A 343 2.30 -7.03 1.24
CA CYS A 343 2.83 -7.33 -0.08
C CYS A 343 1.73 -7.80 -1.05
N PHE A 344 0.83 -8.69 -0.62
CA PHE A 344 -0.30 -9.10 -1.46
C PHE A 344 -1.32 -7.98 -1.67
N TYR A 345 -1.52 -7.11 -0.68
CA TYR A 345 -2.30 -5.89 -0.89
C TYR A 345 -1.71 -5.05 -2.02
N LEU A 346 -0.40 -4.81 -2.03
CA LEU A 346 0.28 -4.07 -3.11
C LEU A 346 0.12 -4.78 -4.46
N PHE A 347 0.23 -6.11 -4.48
CA PHE A 347 0.01 -6.90 -5.69
C PHE A 347 -1.39 -6.67 -6.28
N PHE A 348 -2.45 -6.82 -5.47
CA PHE A 348 -3.82 -6.61 -5.93
C PHE A 348 -4.15 -5.15 -6.23
N ALA A 349 -3.58 -4.20 -5.48
CA ALA A 349 -3.66 -2.77 -5.80
C ALA A 349 -3.05 -2.49 -7.19
N GLY A 350 -1.93 -3.13 -7.50
CA GLY A 350 -1.33 -3.09 -8.83
C GLY A 350 -2.26 -3.66 -9.91
N LEU A 351 -2.90 -4.81 -9.67
CA LEU A 351 -3.89 -5.38 -10.60
C LEU A 351 -5.10 -4.46 -10.83
N ILE A 352 -5.58 -3.77 -9.78
CA ILE A 352 -6.64 -2.76 -9.91
C ILE A 352 -6.17 -1.62 -10.82
N LEU A 353 -4.96 -1.10 -10.62
CA LEU A 353 -4.40 -0.05 -11.48
C LEU A 353 -4.28 -0.51 -12.94
N LEU A 354 -3.79 -1.72 -13.19
CA LEU A 354 -3.72 -2.29 -14.53
C LEU A 354 -5.11 -2.34 -15.21
N TYR A 355 -6.12 -2.82 -14.48
CA TYR A 355 -7.51 -2.84 -14.96
C TYR A 355 -8.00 -1.43 -15.30
N MET A 356 -7.73 -0.46 -14.42
CA MET A 356 -8.16 0.93 -14.61
C MET A 356 -7.53 1.58 -15.85
N ILE A 357 -6.24 1.30 -16.12
CA ILE A 357 -5.56 1.80 -17.31
C ILE A 357 -6.22 1.24 -18.58
N VAL A 358 -6.56 -0.05 -18.59
CA VAL A 358 -7.28 -0.66 -19.74
C VAL A 358 -8.66 -0.03 -19.92
N ASP A 359 -9.42 0.14 -18.83
CA ASP A 359 -10.76 0.72 -18.90
C ASP A 359 -10.72 2.20 -19.36
N ASP A 360 -9.78 2.99 -18.86
CA ASP A 360 -9.58 4.39 -19.26
C ASP A 360 -9.17 4.50 -20.74
N LEU A 361 -8.22 3.66 -21.19
CA LEU A 361 -7.81 3.59 -22.59
C LEU A 361 -8.97 3.19 -23.51
N TRP A 362 -9.74 2.17 -23.13
CA TRP A 362 -10.92 1.73 -23.88
C TRP A 362 -11.95 2.85 -24.02
N ARG A 363 -12.26 3.55 -22.93
CA ARG A 363 -13.23 4.66 -22.93
C ARG A 363 -12.80 5.82 -23.81
N MET A 364 -11.51 6.17 -23.79
CA MET A 364 -10.97 7.21 -24.66
C MET A 364 -11.08 6.78 -26.14
N GLY A 365 -10.71 5.54 -26.46
CA GLY A 365 -10.86 5.00 -27.81
C GLY A 365 -12.29 4.96 -28.31
N GLU A 366 -13.27 4.76 -27.43
CA GLU A 366 -14.68 4.76 -27.78
C GLU A 366 -15.24 6.16 -28.09
N ALA A 367 -14.72 7.19 -27.44
CA ALA A 367 -15.15 8.57 -27.61
C ALA A 367 -14.67 9.23 -28.92
N SER A 368 -13.73 8.61 -29.64
CA SER A 368 -12.98 9.26 -30.73
C SER A 368 -12.77 8.34 -31.95
N LYS A 369 -13.75 7.45 -32.19
CA LYS A 369 -13.78 6.47 -33.30
C LYS A 369 -13.67 7.08 -34.72
N ASP A 370 -13.85 8.40 -34.87
CA ASP A 370 -13.99 9.07 -36.18
C ASP A 370 -12.72 9.74 -36.73
N LEU A 371 -11.58 9.75 -35.99
CA LEU A 371 -10.31 10.35 -36.48
C LEU A 371 -9.24 9.30 -36.86
N PRO A 372 -8.72 9.32 -38.10
CA PRO A 372 -7.69 8.38 -38.56
C PRO A 372 -6.35 8.47 -37.80
N ASP A 373 -5.83 9.68 -37.56
CA ASP A 373 -4.55 9.88 -36.85
C ASP A 373 -4.64 9.43 -35.39
N TYR A 374 -5.78 9.69 -34.75
CA TYR A 374 -6.09 9.27 -33.40
C TYR A 374 -6.04 7.73 -33.23
N LYS A 375 -6.48 7.00 -34.26
CA LYS A 375 -6.50 5.53 -34.25
C LYS A 375 -5.09 4.94 -34.21
N SER A 376 -4.11 5.58 -34.83
CA SER A 376 -2.72 5.11 -34.81
C SER A 376 -2.10 5.26 -33.41
N GLU A 377 -2.30 6.42 -32.77
CA GLU A 377 -1.81 6.68 -31.41
C GLU A 377 -2.47 5.79 -30.36
N LEU A 378 -3.78 5.57 -30.48
CA LEU A 378 -4.54 4.65 -29.63
C LEU A 378 -4.02 3.21 -29.76
N ASN A 379 -3.66 2.80 -30.98
CA ASN A 379 -3.11 1.47 -31.23
C ASN A 379 -1.71 1.31 -30.62
N ASP A 380 -0.81 2.29 -30.73
CA ASP A 380 0.51 2.23 -30.11
C ASP A 380 0.41 2.19 -28.58
N ALA A 381 -0.47 3.04 -28.00
CA ALA A 381 -0.72 3.05 -26.57
C ALA A 381 -1.30 1.71 -26.09
N GLY A 382 -2.30 1.17 -26.77
CA GLY A 382 -2.89 -0.14 -26.45
C GLY A 382 -1.90 -1.28 -26.58
N PHE A 383 -1.03 -1.24 -27.59
CA PHE A 383 0.04 -2.20 -27.75
C PHE A 383 1.00 -2.16 -26.56
N ARG A 384 1.46 -0.96 -26.19
CA ARG A 384 2.38 -0.78 -25.07
C ARG A 384 1.76 -1.22 -23.75
N VAL A 385 0.51 -0.84 -23.49
CA VAL A 385 -0.26 -1.26 -22.31
C VAL A 385 -0.35 -2.79 -22.22
N MET A 386 -0.74 -3.46 -23.31
CA MET A 386 -0.83 -4.93 -23.33
C MET A 386 0.52 -5.62 -23.10
N ARG A 387 1.62 -5.04 -23.59
CA ARG A 387 2.97 -5.55 -23.35
C ARG A 387 3.31 -5.59 -21.85
N TRP A 388 3.01 -4.52 -21.14
CA TRP A 388 3.24 -4.43 -19.69
C TRP A 388 2.30 -5.33 -18.91
N ILE A 389 1.01 -5.37 -19.28
CA ILE A 389 0.03 -6.27 -18.67
C ILE A 389 0.48 -7.72 -18.81
N PHE A 390 0.90 -8.15 -20.01
CA PHE A 390 1.42 -9.51 -20.21
C PHE A 390 2.59 -9.84 -19.28
N ARG A 391 3.56 -8.94 -19.11
CA ARG A 391 4.69 -9.14 -18.17
C ARG A 391 4.19 -9.30 -16.73
N CYS A 392 3.29 -8.42 -16.30
CA CYS A 392 2.64 -8.52 -14.99
C CYS A 392 1.85 -9.82 -14.84
N THR A 393 1.21 -10.29 -15.90
CA THR A 393 0.45 -11.55 -15.93
C THR A 393 1.36 -12.76 -15.74
N VAL A 394 2.45 -12.81 -16.50
CA VAL A 394 3.47 -13.85 -16.37
C VAL A 394 4.01 -13.88 -14.94
N LEU A 395 4.38 -12.73 -14.37
CA LEU A 395 4.88 -12.65 -12.99
C LEU A 395 3.83 -13.10 -11.96
N GLY A 396 2.57 -12.69 -12.10
CA GLY A 396 1.49 -13.13 -11.22
C GLY A 396 1.27 -14.65 -11.25
N ILE A 397 1.34 -15.28 -12.43
CA ILE A 397 1.24 -16.74 -12.55
C ILE A 397 2.48 -17.44 -11.97
N LEU A 398 3.69 -16.88 -12.18
CA LEU A 398 4.91 -17.41 -11.56
C LEU A 398 4.87 -17.33 -10.03
N ILE A 399 4.34 -16.23 -9.46
CA ILE A 399 4.10 -16.09 -8.01
C ILE A 399 3.21 -17.23 -7.51
N ALA A 400 2.05 -17.43 -8.12
CA ALA A 400 1.11 -18.49 -7.74
C ALA A 400 1.71 -19.89 -7.94
N THR A 401 2.49 -20.07 -9.00
CA THR A 401 3.20 -21.32 -9.30
C THR A 401 4.15 -21.69 -8.18
N VAL A 402 5.02 -20.78 -7.74
CA VAL A 402 5.96 -21.10 -6.64
C VAL A 402 5.22 -21.29 -5.31
N MET A 403 4.15 -20.54 -5.05
CA MET A 403 3.31 -20.75 -3.87
C MET A 403 2.72 -22.16 -3.83
N LYS A 404 2.16 -22.64 -4.94
CA LYS A 404 1.61 -24.00 -5.05
C LYS A 404 2.73 -25.04 -5.03
N LEU A 405 3.86 -24.79 -5.68
CA LEU A 405 4.99 -25.71 -5.74
C LEU A 405 5.59 -25.97 -4.35
N GLN A 406 5.78 -24.92 -3.54
CA GLN A 406 6.20 -25.06 -2.14
C GLN A 406 5.22 -25.92 -1.33
N SER A 407 3.93 -25.66 -1.52
CA SER A 407 2.85 -26.38 -0.85
C SER A 407 2.88 -27.88 -1.18
N SER A 408 2.99 -28.22 -2.47
CA SER A 408 3.08 -29.60 -2.95
C SER A 408 4.39 -30.29 -2.54
N TYR A 409 5.52 -29.58 -2.55
CA TYR A 409 6.80 -30.10 -2.07
C TYR A 409 6.75 -30.48 -0.59
N LEU A 410 6.14 -29.64 0.26
CA LEU A 410 6.02 -29.95 1.68
C LEU A 410 5.18 -31.22 1.91
N ALA A 411 4.19 -31.48 1.06
CA ALA A 411 3.38 -32.70 1.09
C ALA A 411 4.06 -33.94 0.48
N SER A 412 5.09 -33.78 -0.37
CA SER A 412 5.74 -34.90 -1.07
C SER A 412 6.77 -35.66 -0.21
N ASN A 413 7.44 -36.66 -0.79
CA ASN A 413 8.56 -37.40 -0.15
C ASN A 413 9.95 -36.83 -0.49
N GLY A 414 10.02 -35.71 -1.22
CA GLY A 414 11.30 -35.11 -1.60
C GLY A 414 12.05 -34.50 -0.42
N MET A 415 13.38 -34.68 -0.38
CA MET A 415 14.26 -34.09 0.64
C MET A 415 14.44 -32.57 0.47
N ASN A 416 14.43 -32.11 -0.78
CA ASN A 416 14.46 -30.71 -1.17
C ASN A 416 13.64 -30.51 -2.46
N ILE A 417 13.25 -29.27 -2.74
CA ILE A 417 12.36 -28.95 -3.86
C ILE A 417 12.96 -29.31 -5.22
N VAL A 418 14.28 -29.20 -5.37
CA VAL A 418 15.00 -29.50 -6.62
C VAL A 418 15.03 -31.01 -6.85
N ALA A 419 15.40 -31.79 -5.83
CA ALA A 419 15.42 -33.24 -5.91
C ALA A 419 14.02 -33.80 -6.22
N TRP A 420 12.97 -33.20 -5.66
CA TRP A 420 11.59 -33.59 -5.97
C TRP A 420 11.24 -33.33 -7.44
N LEU A 421 11.55 -32.14 -7.97
CA LEU A 421 11.31 -31.80 -9.38
C LEU A 421 12.15 -32.65 -10.35
N VAL A 422 13.41 -32.91 -10.03
CA VAL A 422 14.31 -33.73 -10.86
C VAL A 422 13.86 -35.19 -10.83
N GLY A 423 13.42 -35.69 -9.67
CA GLY A 423 12.83 -37.01 -9.55
C GLY A 423 11.59 -37.16 -10.43
N ASP A 424 10.66 -36.20 -10.37
CA ASP A 424 9.47 -36.16 -11.24
C ASP A 424 9.83 -36.01 -12.73
N LEU A 425 10.87 -35.26 -13.06
CA LEU A 425 11.37 -35.17 -14.44
C LEU A 425 11.86 -36.53 -14.97
N SER A 426 12.54 -37.29 -14.11
CA SER A 426 13.17 -38.57 -14.46
C SER A 426 12.20 -39.76 -14.48
N SER A 427 11.04 -39.67 -13.82
CA SER A 427 10.06 -40.77 -13.73
C SER A 427 9.38 -41.13 -15.07
N LEU A 428 9.46 -40.25 -16.07
CA LEU A 428 9.05 -40.55 -17.44
C LEU A 428 10.07 -41.41 -18.21
N TRP A 429 11.32 -41.45 -17.74
CA TRP A 429 12.44 -42.14 -18.40
C TRP A 429 12.81 -43.43 -17.68
N TYR A 430 12.58 -43.46 -16.36
CA TYR A 430 12.74 -44.63 -15.52
C TYR A 430 11.41 -44.92 -14.85
N GLU A 431 10.81 -46.07 -15.17
CA GLU A 431 9.59 -46.59 -14.57
C GLU A 431 9.85 -46.80 -13.07
N HIS A 432 9.62 -45.76 -12.26
CA HIS A 432 9.66 -45.79 -10.81
C HIS A 432 8.26 -45.51 -10.29
N ASP A 433 7.71 -46.52 -9.63
CA ASP A 433 6.31 -46.65 -9.26
C ASP A 433 6.00 -45.90 -7.95
N ASP A 434 6.34 -44.61 -7.89
CA ASP A 434 6.01 -43.72 -6.76
C ASP A 434 5.08 -42.59 -7.20
N ALA A 435 3.98 -42.96 -7.86
CA ALA A 435 2.87 -42.06 -8.10
C ALA A 435 2.14 -41.75 -6.78
N SER A 436 2.46 -40.58 -6.21
CA SER A 436 1.64 -39.80 -5.28
C SER A 436 0.99 -40.55 -4.10
N ASN A 437 1.78 -40.96 -3.11
CA ASN A 437 1.27 -41.04 -1.72
C ASN A 437 1.21 -39.63 -1.12
N GLY A 438 0.32 -38.79 -1.64
CA GLY A 438 0.07 -37.46 -1.12
C GLY A 438 -0.72 -37.53 0.19
N PHE A 439 -0.07 -37.27 1.31
CA PHE A 439 -0.75 -37.13 2.60
C PHE A 439 -1.77 -35.98 2.56
N SER A 440 -2.98 -36.23 3.08
CA SER A 440 -4.11 -35.30 3.09
C SER A 440 -3.90 -34.15 4.09
N TYR A 441 -3.02 -33.21 3.75
CA TYR A 441 -2.81 -31.97 4.51
C TYR A 441 -3.76 -30.86 4.00
N ARG A 442 -4.36 -30.10 4.92
CA ARG A 442 -5.07 -28.86 4.56
C ARG A 442 -4.05 -27.80 4.16
N LEU A 443 -4.13 -27.28 2.93
CA LEU A 443 -3.14 -26.34 2.39
C LEU A 443 -3.81 -25.03 1.95
N PRO A 444 -3.99 -24.05 2.86
CA PRO A 444 -4.63 -22.76 2.56
C PRO A 444 -3.99 -22.01 1.37
N THR A 445 -2.69 -22.22 1.14
CA THR A 445 -1.96 -21.63 0.02
C THR A 445 -2.47 -22.08 -1.36
N GLN A 446 -3.15 -23.23 -1.46
CA GLN A 446 -3.77 -23.66 -2.72
C GLN A 446 -4.93 -22.73 -3.14
N PHE A 447 -5.73 -22.28 -2.17
CA PHE A 447 -6.80 -21.32 -2.44
C PHE A 447 -6.23 -19.93 -2.76
N SER A 448 -5.29 -19.44 -1.94
CA SER A 448 -4.71 -18.11 -2.15
C SER A 448 -3.92 -18.00 -3.47
N SER A 449 -3.18 -19.04 -3.86
CA SER A 449 -2.50 -19.08 -5.16
C SER A 449 -3.48 -19.16 -6.34
N LEU A 450 -4.60 -19.87 -6.20
CA LEU A 450 -5.65 -19.90 -7.22
C LEU A 450 -6.29 -18.52 -7.43
N VAL A 451 -6.59 -17.80 -6.34
CA VAL A 451 -7.12 -16.43 -6.42
C VAL A 451 -6.15 -15.51 -7.17
N ILE A 452 -4.85 -15.62 -6.90
CA ILE A 452 -3.82 -14.85 -7.64
C ILE A 452 -3.86 -15.16 -9.14
N VAL A 453 -3.92 -16.43 -9.54
CA VAL A 453 -4.02 -16.80 -10.97
C VAL A 453 -5.29 -16.23 -11.60
N ILE A 454 -6.45 -16.43 -10.96
CA ILE A 454 -7.73 -15.97 -11.51
C ILE A 454 -7.75 -14.45 -11.66
N SER A 455 -7.34 -13.69 -10.64
CA SER A 455 -7.32 -12.23 -10.70
C SER A 455 -6.34 -11.71 -11.76
N THR A 456 -5.17 -12.33 -11.87
CA THR A 456 -4.15 -11.94 -12.85
C THR A 456 -4.60 -12.24 -14.28
N CYS A 457 -5.17 -13.42 -14.52
CA CYS A 457 -5.74 -13.81 -15.80
C CYS A 457 -6.96 -12.95 -16.16
N PHE A 458 -7.78 -12.57 -15.20
CA PHE A 458 -8.93 -11.69 -15.44
C PHE A 458 -8.50 -10.34 -16.03
N VAL A 459 -7.48 -9.68 -15.45
CA VAL A 459 -6.96 -8.41 -15.97
C VAL A 459 -6.39 -8.59 -17.38
N PHE A 460 -5.65 -9.67 -17.62
CA PHE A 460 -5.11 -9.99 -18.96
C PHE A 460 -6.21 -10.19 -20.00
N LEU A 461 -7.20 -11.03 -19.69
CA LEU A 461 -8.32 -11.33 -20.59
C LEU A 461 -9.16 -10.09 -20.84
N TYR A 462 -9.42 -9.29 -19.81
CA TYR A 462 -10.12 -8.01 -19.95
C TYR A 462 -9.37 -7.07 -20.91
N GLY A 463 -8.05 -6.93 -20.75
CA GLY A 463 -7.19 -6.20 -21.68
C GLY A 463 -7.23 -6.76 -23.10
N ALA A 464 -7.05 -8.07 -23.26
CA ALA A 464 -7.04 -8.73 -24.56
C ALA A 464 -8.38 -8.60 -25.30
N ILE A 465 -9.51 -8.69 -24.58
CA ILE A 465 -10.84 -8.55 -25.18
C ILE A 465 -11.12 -7.09 -25.53
N ARG A 466 -10.84 -6.14 -24.63
CA ARG A 466 -11.13 -4.72 -24.89
C ARG A 466 -10.21 -4.11 -25.95
N LEU A 467 -8.93 -4.48 -25.97
CA LEU A 467 -7.94 -3.89 -26.88
C LEU A 467 -7.69 -4.72 -28.15
N GLY A 468 -8.09 -5.99 -28.18
CA GLY A 468 -7.77 -6.95 -29.26
C GLY A 468 -8.80 -7.09 -30.38
N ILE A 469 -9.91 -6.33 -30.38
CA ILE A 469 -10.98 -6.44 -31.39
C ILE A 469 -10.59 -5.83 -32.77
N GLY A 470 -9.38 -5.25 -32.90
CA GLY A 470 -8.80 -4.82 -34.17
C GLY A 470 -7.88 -5.88 -34.81
N SER A 471 -8.07 -6.19 -36.09
CA SER A 471 -7.41 -7.29 -36.84
C SER A 471 -5.87 -7.33 -36.83
N TRP A 472 -5.20 -6.25 -36.43
CA TRP A 472 -3.73 -6.10 -36.48
C TRP A 472 -3.02 -6.48 -35.17
N VAL A 473 -3.75 -6.56 -34.05
CA VAL A 473 -3.19 -6.93 -32.73
C VAL A 473 -3.25 -8.45 -32.49
N GLN A 474 -3.83 -9.21 -33.41
CA GLN A 474 -4.18 -10.62 -33.20
C GLN A 474 -2.98 -11.56 -33.09
N VAL A 475 -1.93 -11.38 -33.89
CA VAL A 475 -0.77 -12.30 -33.91
C VAL A 475 0.04 -12.23 -32.61
N PRO A 476 0.42 -11.04 -32.10
CA PRO A 476 1.13 -10.94 -30.82
C PRO A 476 0.26 -11.36 -29.64
N LEU A 477 -1.03 -11.01 -29.64
CA LEU A 477 -1.97 -11.41 -28.59
C LEU A 477 -2.18 -12.92 -28.53
N TRP A 478 -2.23 -13.61 -29.68
CA TRP A 478 -2.32 -15.06 -29.71
C TRP A 478 -1.10 -15.72 -29.05
N LYS A 479 0.12 -15.26 -29.38
CA LYS A 479 1.35 -15.77 -28.74
C LYS A 479 1.35 -15.55 -27.22
N MET A 480 0.99 -14.35 -26.77
CA MET A 480 0.86 -14.04 -25.34
C MET A 480 -0.17 -14.94 -24.66
N SER A 481 -1.32 -15.15 -25.30
CA SER A 481 -2.41 -15.98 -24.78
C SER A 481 -2.00 -17.45 -24.69
N ALA A 482 -1.23 -17.95 -25.67
CA ALA A 482 -0.68 -19.31 -25.65
C ALA A 482 0.29 -19.52 -24.48
N VAL A 483 1.17 -18.55 -24.21
CA VAL A 483 2.09 -18.60 -23.06
C VAL A 483 1.33 -18.56 -21.74
N VAL A 484 0.35 -17.66 -21.60
CA VAL A 484 -0.51 -17.59 -20.42
C VAL A 484 -1.27 -18.90 -20.20
N ALA A 485 -1.86 -19.47 -21.26
CA ALA A 485 -2.57 -20.75 -21.18
C ALA A 485 -1.63 -21.90 -20.78
N LEU A 486 -0.42 -21.96 -21.35
CA LEU A 486 0.60 -22.94 -20.99
C LEU A 486 1.02 -22.83 -19.52
N LEU A 487 1.20 -21.61 -19.02
CA LEU A 487 1.55 -21.37 -17.61
C LEU A 487 0.40 -21.74 -16.66
N VAL A 488 -0.84 -21.43 -17.01
CA VAL A 488 -2.02 -21.82 -16.22
C VAL A 488 -2.17 -23.34 -16.20
N ALA A 489 -1.99 -24.01 -17.35
CA ALA A 489 -2.02 -25.47 -17.42
C ALA A 489 -0.90 -26.07 -16.56
N GLY A 490 0.34 -25.57 -16.68
CA GLY A 490 1.46 -25.98 -15.84
C GLY A 490 1.18 -25.81 -14.35
N TYR A 491 0.60 -24.66 -13.95
CA TYR A 491 0.18 -24.39 -12.58
C TYR A 491 -0.90 -25.38 -12.08
N LEU A 492 -1.94 -25.65 -12.87
CA LEU A 492 -3.02 -26.55 -12.47
C LEU A 492 -2.53 -27.99 -12.31
N LEU A 493 -1.61 -28.42 -13.16
CA LEU A 493 -1.09 -29.78 -13.24
C LEU A 493 0.04 -30.10 -12.24
N ILE A 494 0.48 -29.13 -11.41
CA ILE A 494 1.50 -29.36 -10.37
C ILE A 494 1.08 -30.51 -9.45
N GLY A 495 1.85 -31.60 -9.47
CA GLY A 495 1.61 -32.80 -8.65
C GLY A 495 0.42 -33.65 -9.09
N ALA A 496 -0.15 -33.43 -10.28
CA ALA A 496 -1.30 -34.19 -10.78
C ALA A 496 -0.92 -35.51 -11.48
N PHE A 497 0.26 -35.57 -12.10
CA PHE A 497 0.78 -36.76 -12.78
C PHE A 497 2.32 -36.73 -12.80
N ALA A 498 2.94 -37.89 -12.99
CA ALA A 498 4.40 -38.03 -13.10
C ALA A 498 4.95 -37.35 -14.37
N GLY A 499 5.92 -36.46 -14.21
CA GLY A 499 6.52 -35.71 -15.32
C GLY A 499 5.90 -34.35 -15.59
N PHE A 500 5.02 -33.86 -14.71
CA PHE A 500 4.47 -32.49 -14.80
C PHE A 500 5.58 -31.43 -14.83
N SER A 501 6.75 -31.73 -14.25
CA SER A 501 7.92 -30.85 -14.21
C SER A 501 8.45 -30.47 -15.60
N ILE A 502 8.25 -31.29 -16.64
CA ILE A 502 8.62 -30.95 -18.02
C ILE A 502 7.78 -29.77 -18.52
N LEU A 503 6.45 -29.91 -18.41
CA LEU A 503 5.51 -28.89 -18.86
C LEU A 503 5.72 -27.59 -18.08
N LEU A 504 5.95 -27.71 -16.77
CA LEU A 504 6.26 -26.58 -15.90
C LEU A 504 7.56 -25.90 -16.31
N GLY A 505 8.64 -26.66 -16.55
CA GLY A 505 9.93 -26.15 -17.00
C GLY A 505 9.85 -25.43 -18.34
N ALA A 506 9.17 -26.04 -19.33
CA ALA A 506 8.92 -25.42 -20.62
C ALA A 506 8.12 -24.11 -20.48
N GLY A 507 7.05 -24.11 -19.68
CA GLY A 507 6.26 -22.92 -19.40
C GLY A 507 7.09 -21.79 -18.77
N VAL A 508 7.94 -22.12 -17.79
CA VAL A 508 8.85 -21.16 -17.15
C VAL A 508 9.89 -20.59 -18.13
N LEU A 509 10.42 -21.41 -19.05
CA LEU A 509 11.34 -20.92 -20.07
C LEU A 509 10.66 -19.92 -21.01
N PHE A 510 9.46 -20.24 -21.50
CA PHE A 510 8.68 -19.31 -22.32
C PHE A 510 8.29 -18.05 -21.55
N ALA A 511 7.98 -18.17 -20.25
CA ALA A 511 7.72 -17.03 -19.38
C ALA A 511 8.94 -16.10 -19.28
N ILE A 512 10.12 -16.65 -18.96
CA ILE A 512 11.36 -15.87 -18.82
C ILE A 512 11.68 -15.15 -20.13
N TYR A 513 11.60 -15.87 -21.26
CA TYR A 513 11.77 -15.25 -22.57
C TYR A 513 10.75 -14.12 -22.79
N GLY A 514 9.47 -14.38 -22.51
CA GLY A 514 8.37 -13.43 -22.67
C GLY A 514 8.49 -12.18 -21.79
N LEU A 515 9.20 -12.24 -20.67
CA LEU A 515 9.50 -11.05 -19.86
C LEU A 515 10.42 -10.07 -20.63
N PHE A 516 11.45 -10.59 -21.31
CA PHE A 516 12.37 -9.78 -22.11
C PHE A 516 11.77 -9.37 -23.46
N ASP A 517 11.27 -10.35 -24.21
CA ASP A 517 10.64 -10.16 -25.52
C ASP A 517 9.20 -10.71 -25.54
N PRO A 518 8.21 -9.88 -25.19
CA PRO A 518 6.79 -10.24 -25.23
C PRO A 518 6.27 -10.63 -26.63
N TRP A 519 7.02 -10.37 -27.70
CA TRP A 519 6.60 -10.62 -29.08
C TRP A 519 7.08 -11.95 -29.66
N PHE A 520 8.11 -12.56 -29.07
CA PHE A 520 8.79 -13.72 -29.65
C PHE A 520 9.12 -13.48 -31.15
N GLY A 521 9.80 -12.35 -31.44
CA GLY A 521 10.31 -11.99 -32.77
C GLY A 521 9.53 -10.96 -33.63
N ARG A 522 10.35 -10.06 -34.23
CA ARG A 522 10.24 -8.91 -35.19
C ARG A 522 8.89 -8.44 -35.80
N TRP A 523 8.58 -7.15 -35.53
CA TRP A 523 7.93 -6.18 -36.45
C TRP A 523 8.92 -5.06 -36.87
N ARG A 524 10.15 -5.39 -37.26
CA ARG A 524 11.06 -4.44 -37.95
C ARG A 524 11.53 -5.01 -39.28
N ALA A 525 10.58 -5.35 -40.14
CA ALA A 525 10.87 -5.81 -41.50
C ALA A 525 10.21 -4.94 -42.60
N SER A 526 9.60 -3.80 -42.27
CA SER A 526 8.92 -2.96 -43.26
C SER A 526 9.35 -1.49 -43.29
N GLU A 527 10.48 -1.12 -42.68
CA GLU A 527 11.01 0.26 -42.68
C GLU A 527 12.35 0.41 -43.43
N SER A 528 12.69 -0.55 -44.30
CA SER A 528 13.89 -0.48 -45.15
C SER A 528 13.61 -0.77 -46.63
N GLN A 529 12.41 -0.41 -47.11
CA GLN A 529 12.08 -0.34 -48.54
C GLN A 529 11.18 0.88 -48.82
N SER A 530 11.70 2.08 -48.55
CA SER A 530 11.16 3.33 -49.12
C SER A 530 12.23 4.38 -49.42
N VAL A 531 13.50 3.99 -49.42
CA VAL A 531 14.60 4.80 -49.97
C VAL A 531 15.47 3.87 -50.82
N ALA A 532 15.03 3.65 -52.05
CA ALA A 532 15.87 3.25 -53.18
C ALA A 532 15.18 3.74 -54.46
#